data_AF-A0AA90SGU0-F1
#
_entry.id   AF-A0AA90SGU0-F1
#
_cell.length_a   1.000
_cell.length_b   1.000
_cell.length_c   1.000
_cell.angle_alpha   90.00
_cell.angle_beta   90.00
_cell.angle_gamma   90.00
#
_symmetry.space_group_name_H-M   'P 1'
#
loop_
_entity.id
_entity.type
_entity.pdbx_description
1 polymer ?
#
loop_
_entity_poly.entity_id
_entity_poly.type
_entity_poly.pdbx_seq_one_letter_code
_entity_poly.pdbx_strand_id
1 'polypeptide(L)'
;MATKKGRCAYYKTMLFGNMSFSFLVIVCCLLFNMFITYLVFMNGEFDQGLSPDLFPENPLYTLAHAMPTISNMIYIILFGFFTSLCAGMATVLSWCFPDLKYTYPLSFVIWFSQVLGLHHSLVLIIQPFNEVNLEDFIFIFFKSTILFLAIITVGFIYKVKSDEV
;
A
#
# COMPACT_ATOMS: atom_id res chain seq x y z
N MET A 1 24.95 27.39 -10.83
CA MET A 1 24.76 26.14 -11.60
C MET A 1 24.68 24.99 -10.60
N ALA A 2 23.48 24.57 -10.19
CA ALA A 2 23.35 23.36 -9.37
C ALA A 2 23.73 22.17 -10.26
N THR A 3 24.82 21.48 -9.96
CA THR A 3 25.38 20.39 -10.77
C THR A 3 24.33 19.28 -10.94
N LYS A 4 24.19 18.73 -12.15
CA LYS A 4 23.18 17.72 -12.54
C LYS A 4 23.03 16.56 -11.53
N LYS A 5 24.17 16.13 -10.96
CA LYS A 5 24.26 15.10 -9.92
C LYS A 5 23.49 15.46 -8.63
N GLY A 6 23.41 16.75 -8.29
CA GLY A 6 22.66 17.26 -7.14
C GLY A 6 21.14 17.19 -7.33
N ARG A 7 20.62 17.42 -8.55
CA ARG A 7 19.16 17.41 -8.82
C ARG A 7 18.58 16.00 -8.85
N CYS A 8 19.23 15.05 -9.53
CA CYS A 8 18.80 13.66 -9.50
C CYS A 8 18.87 13.08 -8.07
N ALA A 9 19.92 13.42 -7.31
CA ALA A 9 20.03 13.03 -5.90
C ALA A 9 18.90 13.65 -5.07
N TYR A 10 18.57 14.93 -5.29
CA TYR A 10 17.47 15.61 -4.62
C TYR A 10 16.11 14.90 -4.85
N TYR A 11 15.74 14.65 -6.11
CA TYR A 11 14.49 13.94 -6.42
C TYR A 11 14.46 12.54 -5.82
N LYS A 12 15.59 11.82 -5.88
CA LYS A 12 15.68 10.49 -5.26
C LYS A 12 15.44 10.56 -3.75
N THR A 13 16.12 11.48 -3.05
CA THR A 13 15.96 11.66 -1.60
C THR A 13 14.54 12.05 -1.23
N MET A 14 13.92 12.98 -1.97
CA MET A 14 12.52 13.38 -1.73
C MET A 14 11.55 12.22 -1.95
N LEU A 15 11.71 11.45 -3.04
CA LEU A 15 10.85 10.30 -3.33
C LEU A 15 10.93 9.25 -2.22
N PHE A 16 12.14 8.79 -1.89
CA PHE A 16 12.33 7.79 -0.84
C PHE A 16 11.95 8.32 0.53
N GLY A 17 12.18 9.61 0.80
CA GLY A 17 11.75 10.28 2.02
C GLY A 17 10.23 10.23 2.20
N ASN A 18 9.47 10.65 1.18
CA ASN A 18 8.00 10.62 1.22
C ASN A 18 7.44 9.20 1.33
N MET A 19 8.01 8.25 0.58
CA MET A 19 7.63 6.84 0.63
C MET A 19 7.87 6.23 2.03
N SER A 20 9.05 6.48 2.61
CA SER A 20 9.41 5.94 3.93
C SER A 20 8.59 6.59 5.04
N PHE A 21 8.39 7.92 4.97
CA PHE A 21 7.58 8.64 5.94
C PHE A 21 6.13 8.12 5.94
N SER A 22 5.53 7.96 4.76
CA SER A 22 4.15 7.46 4.64
C SER A 22 4.01 6.03 5.14
N PHE A 23 4.98 5.15 4.85
CA PHE A 23 5.04 3.79 5.39
C PHE A 23 5.07 3.79 6.92
N LEU A 24 5.99 4.57 7.51
CA LEU A 24 6.17 4.61 8.96
C LEU A 24 4.94 5.17 9.67
N VAL A 25 4.38 6.27 9.16
CA VAL A 25 3.19 6.88 9.76
C VAL A 25 2.03 5.88 9.78
N ILE A 26 1.71 5.24 8.65
CA ILE A 26 0.54 4.35 8.61
C ILE A 26 0.76 3.06 9.41
N VAL A 27 1.95 2.48 9.37
CA VAL A 27 2.28 1.28 10.16
C VAL A 27 2.19 1.60 11.65
N CYS A 28 2.75 2.73 12.10
CA CYS A 28 2.63 3.16 13.48
C CYS A 28 1.17 3.40 13.91
N CYS A 29 0.37 4.07 13.07
CA CYS A 29 -1.04 4.29 13.35
C CYS A 29 -1.82 2.97 13.47
N LEU A 30 -1.60 2.02 12.58
CA LEU A 30 -2.29 0.73 12.59
C LEU A 30 -1.81 -0.19 13.71
N LEU A 31 -0.52 -0.20 14.04
CA LEU A 31 -0.01 -0.91 15.21
C LEU A 31 -0.58 -0.34 16.51
N PHE A 32 -0.69 0.99 16.60
CA PHE A 32 -1.33 1.64 17.75
C PHE A 32 -2.82 1.32 17.82
N ASN A 33 -3.52 1.30 16.69
CA ASN A 33 -4.91 0.88 16.60
C ASN A 33 -5.10 -0.58 17.05
N MET A 34 -4.24 -1.49 16.58
CA MET A 34 -4.21 -2.88 17.01
C MET A 34 -3.99 -2.97 18.53
N PHE A 35 -3.00 -2.27 19.07
CA PHE A 35 -2.70 -2.23 20.50
C PHE A 35 -3.91 -1.80 21.35
N ILE A 36 -4.58 -0.70 20.97
CA ILE A 36 -5.79 -0.25 21.67
C ILE A 36 -6.88 -1.33 21.61
N THR A 37 -7.08 -1.97 20.46
CA THR A 37 -8.09 -3.02 20.29
C THR A 37 -7.84 -4.17 21.28
N TYR A 38 -6.59 -4.65 21.38
CA TYR A 38 -6.25 -5.70 22.35
C TYR A 38 -6.39 -5.26 23.82
N LEU A 39 -6.17 -3.99 24.14
CA LEU A 39 -6.41 -3.46 25.50
C LEU A 39 -7.89 -3.38 25.84
N VAL A 40 -8.72 -2.86 24.93
CA VAL A 40 -10.16 -2.68 25.14
C VAL A 40 -10.87 -4.04 25.23
N PHE A 41 -10.47 -4.99 24.40
CA PHE A 41 -11.08 -6.33 24.31
C PHE A 41 -10.23 -7.42 24.99
N MET A 42 -9.44 -7.08 26.01
CA MET A 42 -8.50 -8.00 26.66
C MET A 42 -9.16 -9.28 27.23
N ASN A 43 -10.45 -9.23 27.57
CA ASN A 43 -11.24 -10.37 28.03
C ASN A 43 -12.38 -10.73 27.06
N GLY A 44 -12.35 -10.20 25.84
CA GLY A 44 -13.35 -10.52 24.80
C GLY A 44 -13.09 -11.89 24.18
N GLU A 45 -14.14 -12.54 23.72
CA GLU A 45 -14.01 -13.72 22.87
C GLU A 45 -13.69 -13.29 21.44
N PHE A 46 -12.76 -13.99 20.80
CA PHE A 46 -12.27 -13.65 19.47
C PHE A 46 -13.21 -14.27 18.41
N ASP A 47 -14.32 -13.60 18.12
CA ASP A 47 -15.20 -13.99 17.00
C ASP A 47 -14.70 -13.34 15.71
N GLN A 48 -14.28 -14.16 14.75
CA GLN A 48 -13.70 -13.73 13.47
C GLN A 48 -14.77 -13.62 12.37
N GLY A 49 -16.04 -13.93 12.68
CA GLY A 49 -17.15 -13.89 11.72
C GLY A 49 -17.08 -14.95 10.61
N LEU A 50 -16.05 -15.79 10.61
CA LEU A 50 -15.79 -16.86 9.64
C LEU A 50 -15.43 -18.13 10.43
N SER A 51 -16.18 -19.21 10.24
CA SER A 51 -15.90 -20.47 10.95
C SER A 51 -14.75 -21.23 10.26
N PRO A 52 -13.81 -21.85 10.99
CA PRO A 52 -12.65 -22.55 10.43
C PRO A 52 -12.97 -23.55 9.30
N ASP A 53 -14.19 -24.10 9.31
CA ASP A 53 -14.67 -25.10 8.36
C ASP A 53 -15.12 -24.53 7.01
N LEU A 54 -15.19 -23.20 6.84
CA LEU A 54 -15.68 -22.60 5.58
C LEU A 54 -14.67 -22.74 4.43
N PHE A 55 -13.36 -22.63 4.71
CA PHE A 55 -12.29 -22.65 3.71
C PHE A 55 -11.05 -23.44 4.16
N PRO A 56 -11.16 -24.75 4.47
CA PRO A 56 -10.09 -25.53 5.08
C PRO A 56 -8.84 -25.69 4.20
N GLU A 57 -8.98 -25.56 2.88
CA GLU A 57 -7.87 -25.70 1.92
C GLU A 57 -7.13 -24.38 1.63
N ASN A 58 -7.62 -23.23 2.12
CA ASN A 58 -6.99 -21.94 1.86
C ASN A 58 -5.88 -21.64 2.89
N PRO A 59 -4.60 -21.63 2.50
CA PRO A 59 -3.49 -21.47 3.44
C PRO A 59 -3.46 -20.09 4.11
N LEU A 60 -3.95 -19.04 3.43
CA LEU A 60 -4.03 -17.68 4.00
C LEU A 60 -5.08 -17.64 5.12
N TYR A 61 -6.20 -18.32 4.90
CA TYR A 61 -7.27 -18.47 5.88
C TYR A 61 -6.81 -19.29 7.09
N THR A 62 -6.18 -20.45 6.85
CA THR A 62 -5.63 -21.28 7.94
C THR A 62 -4.65 -20.49 8.81
N LEU A 63 -3.77 -19.69 8.20
CA LEU A 63 -2.83 -18.82 8.92
C LEU A 63 -3.55 -17.73 9.73
N ALA A 64 -4.54 -17.07 9.13
CA ALA A 64 -5.34 -16.02 9.77
C ALA A 64 -6.03 -16.53 11.03
N HIS A 65 -6.62 -17.74 10.97
CA HIS A 65 -7.29 -18.37 12.11
C HIS A 65 -6.32 -18.90 13.15
N ALA A 66 -5.24 -19.56 12.74
CA ALA A 66 -4.28 -20.16 13.67
C ALA A 66 -3.50 -19.11 14.48
N MET A 67 -3.15 -17.98 13.83
CA MET A 67 -2.36 -16.91 14.45
C MET A 67 -2.92 -15.53 14.07
N PRO A 68 -4.05 -15.09 14.67
CA PRO A 68 -4.76 -13.88 14.27
C PRO A 68 -3.94 -12.60 14.47
N THR A 69 -3.21 -12.51 15.59
CA THR A 69 -2.35 -11.36 15.90
C THR A 69 -1.21 -11.21 14.90
N ILE A 70 -0.55 -12.33 14.54
CA ILE A 70 0.55 -12.33 13.58
C ILE A 70 0.03 -11.99 12.19
N SER A 71 -1.12 -12.54 11.82
CA SER A 71 -1.76 -12.23 10.54
C SER A 71 -2.10 -10.75 10.44
N ASN A 72 -2.70 -10.15 11.48
CA ASN A 72 -2.98 -8.72 11.49
C ASN A 72 -1.69 -7.89 11.33
N MET A 73 -0.61 -8.25 12.02
CA MET A 73 0.70 -7.59 11.83
C MET A 73 1.21 -7.67 10.38
N ILE A 74 1.10 -8.84 9.74
CA ILE A 74 1.50 -9.01 8.33
C ILE A 74 0.69 -8.09 7.42
N TYR A 75 -0.63 -8.06 7.59
CA TYR A 75 -1.52 -7.22 6.79
C TYR A 75 -1.28 -5.71 7.05
N ILE A 76 -0.91 -5.30 8.26
CA ILE A 76 -0.50 -3.92 8.57
C ILE A 76 0.76 -3.54 7.77
N ILE A 77 1.77 -4.41 7.73
CA ILE A 77 2.99 -4.15 6.96
C ILE A 77 2.68 -4.10 5.45
N LEU A 78 1.80 -4.98 4.98
CA LEU A 78 1.36 -5.01 3.58
C LEU A 78 0.57 -3.75 3.19
N PHE A 79 -0.34 -3.30 4.04
CA PHE A 79 -1.03 -2.01 3.89
C PHE A 79 -0.04 -0.85 3.86
N GLY A 80 0.96 -0.87 4.75
CA GLY A 80 2.05 0.10 4.77
C GLY A 80 2.82 0.14 3.46
N PHE A 81 3.17 -1.03 2.91
CA PHE A 81 3.87 -1.14 1.63
C PHE A 81 3.08 -0.47 0.49
N PHE A 82 1.78 -0.78 0.33
CA PHE A 82 0.97 -0.14 -0.71
C PHE A 82 0.74 1.36 -0.46
N THR A 83 0.63 1.79 0.79
CA THR A 83 0.57 3.22 1.14
C THR A 83 1.85 3.95 0.73
N SER A 84 3.01 3.32 0.94
CA SER A 84 4.32 3.83 0.50
C SER A 84 4.37 4.00 -1.02
N LEU A 85 3.91 2.99 -1.78
CA LEU A 85 3.82 3.06 -3.24
C LEU A 85 2.86 4.16 -3.70
N CYS A 86 1.70 4.31 -3.06
CA CYS A 86 0.75 5.38 -3.36
C CYS A 86 1.36 6.76 -3.10
N ALA A 87 2.12 6.93 -2.02
CA ALA A 87 2.84 8.16 -1.73
C ALA A 87 3.93 8.47 -2.77
N GLY A 88 4.67 7.45 -3.21
CA GLY A 88 5.64 7.58 -4.30
C GLY A 88 4.98 8.02 -5.60
N MET A 89 3.86 7.38 -5.96
CA MET A 89 3.06 7.72 -7.13
C MET A 89 2.58 9.18 -7.05
N ALA A 90 1.92 9.57 -5.95
CA ALA A 90 1.43 10.94 -5.77
C ALA A 90 2.58 11.97 -5.81
N THR A 91 3.75 11.62 -5.26
CA THR A 91 4.95 12.46 -5.32
C THR A 91 5.37 12.72 -6.77
N VAL A 92 5.55 11.67 -7.59
CA VAL A 92 5.96 11.89 -8.98
C VAL A 92 4.90 12.58 -9.83
N LEU A 93 3.61 12.33 -9.55
CA LEU A 93 2.51 13.02 -10.23
C LEU A 93 2.52 14.51 -9.90
N SER A 94 2.76 14.89 -8.64
CA SER A 94 2.89 16.31 -8.24
C SER A 94 4.04 17.02 -8.94
N TRP A 95 5.12 16.31 -9.28
CA TRP A 95 6.22 16.88 -10.05
C TRP A 95 5.90 17.04 -11.53
N CYS A 96 5.13 16.10 -12.10
CA CYS A 96 4.72 16.14 -13.50
C CYS A 96 3.58 17.14 -13.74
N PHE A 97 2.69 17.30 -12.77
CA PHE A 97 1.51 18.15 -12.80
C PHE A 97 1.47 19.07 -11.57
N PRO A 98 2.26 20.16 -11.52
CA PRO A 98 2.40 21.00 -10.34
C PRO A 98 1.07 21.60 -9.83
N ASP A 99 0.09 21.79 -10.72
CA ASP A 99 -1.22 22.27 -10.35
C ASP A 99 -2.02 21.19 -9.59
N LEU A 100 -2.41 21.49 -8.35
CA LEU A 100 -3.15 20.59 -7.47
C LEU A 100 -4.48 20.09 -8.08
N LYS A 101 -5.12 20.94 -8.90
CA LYS A 101 -6.37 20.62 -9.64
C LYS A 101 -6.24 19.39 -10.54
N TYR A 102 -5.02 19.01 -10.94
CA TYR A 102 -4.77 17.81 -11.75
C TYR A 102 -4.16 16.69 -10.91
N THR A 103 -3.17 17.01 -10.07
CA THR A 103 -2.45 16.00 -9.28
C THR A 103 -3.36 15.22 -8.35
N TYR A 104 -4.26 15.90 -7.63
CA TYR A 104 -5.12 15.21 -6.66
C TYR A 104 -6.13 14.29 -7.35
N PRO A 105 -6.94 14.74 -8.35
CA PRO A 105 -7.84 13.85 -9.06
C PRO A 105 -7.14 12.69 -9.76
N LEU A 106 -5.97 12.93 -10.36
CA LEU A 106 -5.23 11.87 -11.05
C LEU A 106 -4.72 10.80 -10.07
N SER A 107 -4.14 11.24 -8.95
CA SER A 107 -3.70 10.33 -7.88
C SER A 107 -4.87 9.51 -7.33
N PHE A 108 -6.01 10.17 -7.10
CA PHE A 108 -7.22 9.52 -6.63
C PHE A 108 -7.75 8.49 -7.64
N VAL A 109 -7.89 8.85 -8.92
CA VAL A 109 -8.41 7.93 -9.95
C VAL A 109 -7.53 6.70 -10.11
N ILE A 110 -6.21 6.87 -10.11
CA ILE A 110 -5.27 5.74 -10.24
C ILE A 110 -5.41 4.81 -9.03
N TRP A 111 -5.34 5.35 -7.82
CA TRP A 111 -5.49 4.54 -6.59
C TRP A 111 -6.87 3.88 -6.51
N PHE A 112 -7.95 4.65 -6.70
CA PHE A 112 -9.32 4.18 -6.56
C PHE A 112 -9.68 3.14 -7.64
N SER A 113 -9.07 3.21 -8.83
CA SER A 113 -9.22 2.15 -9.84
C SER A 113 -8.72 0.78 -9.35
N GLN A 114 -7.74 0.75 -8.45
CA GLN A 114 -7.26 -0.50 -7.83
C GLN A 114 -8.23 -1.03 -6.77
N VAL A 115 -9.01 -0.14 -6.17
CA VAL A 115 -10.03 -0.47 -5.16
C VAL A 115 -11.32 -0.99 -5.81
N LEU A 116 -11.72 -0.45 -6.96
CA LEU A 116 -12.99 -0.77 -7.61
C LEU A 116 -13.09 -2.16 -8.26
N GLY A 117 -11.99 -2.90 -8.41
CA GLY A 117 -12.02 -4.18 -9.11
C GLY A 117 -12.71 -5.28 -8.29
N LEU A 118 -14.00 -5.57 -8.49
CA LEU A 118 -14.79 -6.58 -7.75
C LEU A 118 -13.97 -7.78 -7.19
N HIS A 119 -13.51 -8.67 -8.07
CA HIS A 119 -12.77 -9.90 -7.69
C HIS A 119 -11.25 -9.72 -7.59
N HIS A 120 -10.72 -8.58 -8.04
CA HIS A 120 -9.28 -8.31 -8.09
C HIS A 120 -8.95 -6.94 -7.48
N SER A 121 -9.64 -6.63 -6.38
CA SER A 121 -9.52 -5.36 -5.68
C SER A 121 -8.31 -5.42 -4.77
N LEU A 122 -7.54 -4.34 -4.74
CA LEU A 122 -6.45 -4.17 -3.78
C LEU A 122 -6.95 -4.31 -2.33
N VAL A 123 -8.21 -3.97 -2.05
CA VAL A 123 -8.82 -4.13 -0.72
C VAL A 123 -8.75 -5.58 -0.23
N LEU A 124 -8.87 -6.54 -1.15
CA LEU A 124 -8.84 -7.96 -0.84
C LEU A 124 -7.47 -8.50 -0.43
N ILE A 125 -6.41 -7.70 -0.47
CA ILE A 125 -5.08 -8.14 0.00
C ILE A 125 -4.50 -7.23 1.07
N ILE A 126 -5.13 -6.08 1.36
CA ILE A 126 -4.65 -5.14 2.39
C ILE A 126 -5.43 -5.24 3.70
N GLN A 127 -6.52 -6.01 3.74
CA GLN A 127 -7.26 -6.32 4.96
C GLN A 127 -7.06 -7.80 5.36
N PRO A 128 -7.01 -8.12 6.65
CA PRO A 128 -7.01 -9.50 7.11
C PRO A 128 -8.41 -10.13 7.05
N PHE A 129 -8.49 -11.45 7.28
CA PHE A 129 -9.74 -12.22 7.45
C PHE A 129 -10.71 -12.12 6.27
N ASN A 130 -10.18 -12.25 5.06
CA ASN A 130 -10.90 -12.25 3.81
C ASN A 130 -10.82 -13.61 3.11
N GLU A 131 -11.79 -13.86 2.24
CA GLU A 131 -11.96 -15.15 1.55
C GLU A 131 -11.08 -15.28 0.30
N VAL A 132 -10.00 -14.49 0.19
CA VAL A 132 -9.16 -14.47 -1.01
C VAL A 132 -8.27 -15.70 -1.06
N ASN A 133 -8.24 -16.34 -2.24
CA ASN A 133 -7.35 -17.45 -2.51
C ASN A 133 -5.92 -16.97 -2.73
N LEU A 134 -4.94 -17.85 -2.49
CA LEU A 134 -3.53 -17.51 -2.64
C LEU A 134 -3.18 -17.06 -4.08
N GLU A 135 -3.79 -17.67 -5.09
CA GLU A 135 -3.57 -17.30 -6.50
C GLU A 135 -4.02 -15.87 -6.79
N ASP A 136 -5.25 -15.51 -6.37
CA ASP A 136 -5.80 -14.17 -6.52
C ASP A 136 -5.00 -13.15 -5.72
N PHE A 137 -4.58 -13.52 -4.50
CA PHE A 137 -3.73 -12.69 -3.66
C PHE A 137 -2.44 -12.30 -4.39
N ILE A 138 -1.74 -13.30 -4.93
CA ILE A 138 -0.48 -13.10 -5.66
C ILE A 138 -0.73 -12.24 -6.90
N PHE A 139 -1.78 -12.52 -7.66
CA PHE A 139 -2.12 -11.76 -8.86
C PHE A 139 -2.38 -10.29 -8.55
N ILE A 140 -3.23 -9.99 -7.56
CA ILE A 140 -3.56 -8.62 -7.14
C ILE A 140 -2.28 -7.91 -6.65
N PHE A 141 -1.46 -8.60 -5.85
CA PHE A 141 -0.23 -8.05 -5.30
C PHE A 141 0.72 -7.58 -6.41
N PHE A 142 1.02 -8.44 -7.38
CA PHE A 142 1.94 -8.09 -8.46
C PHE A 142 1.33 -7.07 -9.42
N LYS A 143 0.05 -7.21 -9.79
CA LYS A 143 -0.64 -6.26 -10.67
C LYS A 143 -0.56 -4.83 -10.12
N SER A 144 -0.95 -4.62 -8.87
CA SER A 144 -0.94 -3.27 -8.26
C SER A 144 0.47 -2.76 -8.01
N THR A 145 1.40 -3.63 -7.58
CA THR A 145 2.81 -3.26 -7.38
C THR A 145 3.46 -2.80 -8.68
N ILE A 146 3.29 -3.55 -9.77
CA ILE A 146 3.85 -3.22 -11.08
C ILE A 146 3.28 -1.89 -11.58
N LEU A 147 1.96 -1.66 -11.45
CA LEU A 147 1.33 -0.41 -11.86
C LEU A 147 1.95 0.80 -11.14
N PHE A 148 2.02 0.76 -9.81
CA PHE A 148 2.57 1.89 -9.05
C PHE A 148 4.06 2.10 -9.36
N LEU A 149 4.85 1.03 -9.42
CA LEU A 149 6.27 1.15 -9.76
C LEU A 149 6.49 1.67 -11.17
N ALA A 150 5.66 1.29 -12.14
CA ALA A 150 5.73 1.81 -13.51
C ALA A 150 5.48 3.32 -13.53
N ILE A 151 4.43 3.80 -12.85
CA ILE A 151 4.12 5.24 -12.77
C ILE A 151 5.23 6.01 -12.05
N ILE A 152 5.71 5.49 -10.91
CA ILE A 152 6.83 6.08 -10.17
C ILE A 152 8.07 6.20 -11.06
N THR A 153 8.44 5.11 -11.73
CA THR A 153 9.65 5.05 -12.56
C THR A 153 9.54 6.01 -13.76
N VAL A 154 8.43 5.98 -14.48
CA VAL A 154 8.20 6.85 -15.64
C VAL A 154 8.15 8.31 -15.23
N GLY A 155 7.40 8.65 -14.17
CA GLY A 155 7.28 10.01 -13.66
C GLY A 155 8.62 10.56 -13.16
N PHE A 156 9.40 9.74 -12.45
CA PHE A 156 10.74 10.10 -12.01
C PHE A 156 11.68 10.38 -13.20
N ILE A 157 11.75 9.46 -14.17
CA ILE A 157 12.62 9.63 -15.36
C ILE A 157 12.20 10.86 -16.16
N TYR A 158 10.89 11.03 -16.39
CA TYR A 158 10.36 12.19 -17.11
C TYR A 158 10.76 13.50 -16.43
N LYS A 159 10.58 13.60 -15.11
CA LYS A 159 10.91 14.81 -14.38
C LYS A 159 12.41 15.11 -14.39
N VAL A 160 13.25 14.10 -14.14
CA VAL A 160 14.71 14.27 -14.15
C VAL A 160 15.19 14.74 -15.53
N LYS A 161 14.69 14.14 -16.62
CA LYS A 161 15.06 14.55 -17.99
C LYS A 161 14.53 15.94 -18.36
N SER A 162 13.31 16.29 -17.95
CA SER A 162 12.71 17.59 -18.28
C SER A 162 13.43 18.75 -17.61
N ASP A 163 13.94 18.55 -16.39
CA ASP A 163 14.70 19.55 -15.64
C ASP A 163 16.20 19.59 -15.99
N GLU A 164 16.66 18.70 -16.89
CA GLU A 164 18.03 18.66 -17.42
C GLU A 164 18.23 19.53 -18.67
N VAL A 165 17.14 19.89 -19.35
CA VAL A 165 17.09 20.81 -20.50
C VAL A 165 17.08 22.26 -20.01
#